data_AF-A0A813DEE2-F1
#
_entry.id   AF-A0A813DEE2-F1
#
_cell.length_a   1.000
_cell.length_b   1.000
_cell.length_c   1.000
_cell.angle_alpha   90.00
_cell.angle_beta   90.00
_cell.angle_gamma   90.00
#
_symmetry.space_group_name_H-M   'P 1'
#
loop_
_entity.id
_entity.type
_entity.pdbx_description
1 polymer ?
#
loop_
_entity_poly.entity_id
_entity_poly.type
_entity_poly.pdbx_seq_one_letter_code
_entity_poly.pdbx_strand_id
1 'polypeptide(L)'
;ASLCKMDAAIILNTLQSLDDNTLAAIMSAMLTGKPELAPALVSLAIPDLTYAPSKALEERRCTGHIKKTSMGMGMGSIDCPELSSVFGCDVL
;
A
#
# COMPACT_ATOMS: atom_id res chain seq x y z
N ALA A 1 0.01 -10.92 -39.70
CA ALA A 1 0.39 -9.50 -39.62
C ALA A 1 1.58 -9.39 -38.69
N SER A 2 2.70 -8.87 -39.19
CA SER A 2 3.97 -8.76 -38.47
C SER A 2 3.80 -7.79 -37.29
N LEU A 3 3.87 -8.31 -36.06
CA LEU A 3 3.79 -7.49 -34.85
C LEU A 3 5.12 -6.74 -34.73
N CYS A 4 5.10 -5.42 -34.95
CA CYS A 4 6.27 -4.55 -34.79
C CYS A 4 6.93 -4.81 -33.43
N LYS A 5 8.08 -5.50 -33.43
CA LYS A 5 9.00 -5.55 -32.30
C LYS A 5 9.68 -4.18 -32.22
N MET A 6 8.94 -3.16 -31.77
CA MET A 6 9.58 -1.97 -31.25
C MET A 6 10.44 -2.42 -30.08
N ASP A 7 11.71 -2.03 -30.10
CA ASP A 7 12.65 -2.36 -29.04
C ASP A 7 12.12 -1.79 -27.72
N ALA A 8 11.99 -2.65 -26.70
CA ALA A 8 11.43 -2.26 -25.41
C ALA A 8 12.23 -1.08 -24.81
N ALA A 9 13.53 -0.98 -25.11
CA ALA A 9 14.37 0.12 -24.69
C ALA A 9 13.96 1.47 -25.30
N ILE A 10 13.48 1.48 -26.55
CA ILE A 10 13.05 2.71 -27.23
C ILE A 10 11.73 3.20 -26.63
N ILE A 11 10.79 2.28 -26.38
CA ILE A 11 9.51 2.60 -25.73
C ILE A 11 9.75 3.18 -24.34
N LEU A 12 10.65 2.56 -23.57
CA LEU A 12 10.97 3.00 -22.22
C LEU A 12 11.59 4.40 -22.20
N ASN A 13 12.57 4.68 -23.07
CA ASN A 13 13.17 6.02 -23.17
C ASN A 13 12.13 7.08 -23.60
N THR A 14 11.20 6.71 -24.47
CA THR A 14 10.13 7.62 -24.90
C THR A 14 9.19 7.93 -23.73
N LEU A 15 8.75 6.90 -23.00
CA LEU A 15 7.90 7.07 -21.81
C LEU A 15 8.59 7.88 -20.70
N GLN A 16 9.91 7.74 -20.53
CA GLN A 16 10.69 8.51 -19.57
C GLN A 16 10.84 10.00 -19.93
N SER A 17 10.68 10.35 -21.21
CA SER A 17 10.75 11.74 -21.67
C SER A 17 9.44 12.52 -21.50
N LEU A 18 8.35 11.82 -21.16
CA LEU A 18 7.03 12.42 -20.93
C LEU A 18 6.93 12.99 -19.52
N ASP A 19 6.05 13.98 -19.35
CA ASP A 19 5.72 14.51 -18.03
C ASP A 19 4.88 13.53 -17.21
N ASP A 20 4.95 13.68 -15.88
CA ASP A 20 4.31 12.77 -14.93
C ASP A 20 2.80 12.63 -15.16
N ASN A 21 2.11 13.70 -15.56
CA ASN A 21 0.66 13.66 -15.79
C ASN A 21 0.31 12.84 -17.03
N THR A 22 1.06 13.03 -18.12
CA THR A 22 0.88 12.26 -19.35
C THR A 22 1.22 10.79 -19.13
N LEU A 23 2.30 10.50 -18.40
CA LEU A 23 2.70 9.12 -18.10
C LEU A 23 1.63 8.41 -17.24
N ALA A 24 1.10 9.10 -16.22
CA ALA A 24 0.01 8.59 -15.39
C ALA A 24 -1.25 8.28 -16.23
N ALA A 25 -1.65 9.19 -17.13
CA ALA A 25 -2.81 8.99 -17.99
C ALA A 25 -2.64 7.77 -18.93
N ILE A 26 -1.45 7.58 -19.50
CA ILE A 26 -1.13 6.41 -20.35
C ILE A 26 -1.20 5.12 -19.53
N MET A 27 -0.61 5.10 -18.33
CA MET A 27 -0.67 3.95 -17.44
C MET A 27 -2.12 3.61 -17.05
N SER A 28 -2.94 4.61 -16.71
CA SER A 28 -4.36 4.42 -16.41
C SER A 28 -5.15 3.88 -17.60
N ALA A 29 -4.90 4.38 -18.81
CA ALA A 29 -5.53 3.89 -20.03
C ALA A 29 -5.13 2.42 -20.32
N MET A 30 -3.86 2.06 -20.10
CA MET A 30 -3.38 0.69 -20.28
C MET A 30 -4.05 -0.27 -19.31
N LEU A 31 -4.15 0.10 -18.04
CA LEU A 31 -4.82 -0.71 -17.01
C LEU A 31 -6.33 -0.85 -17.28
N THR A 32 -6.96 0.16 -17.89
CA THR A 32 -8.39 0.10 -18.28
C THR A 32 -8.61 -0.88 -19.45
N GLY A 33 -7.66 -0.96 -20.39
CA GLY A 33 -7.75 -1.86 -21.54
C GLY A 33 -7.41 -3.33 -21.23
N LYS A 34 -6.60 -3.58 -20.18
CA LYS A 34 -6.18 -4.92 -19.74
C LYS A 34 -6.13 -4.99 -18.20
N PRO A 35 -7.29 -5.05 -17.55
CA PRO A 35 -7.37 -5.05 -16.09
C PRO A 35 -6.67 -6.26 -15.45
N GLU A 36 -6.52 -7.37 -16.17
CA GLU A 36 -5.79 -8.56 -15.72
C GLU A 36 -4.30 -8.32 -15.47
N LEU A 37 -3.72 -7.27 -16.06
CA LEU A 37 -2.32 -6.88 -15.80
C LEU A 37 -2.17 -6.04 -14.55
N ALA A 38 -3.25 -5.47 -14.01
CA ALA A 38 -3.20 -4.59 -12.85
C ALA A 38 -2.59 -5.25 -11.60
N PRO A 39 -2.98 -6.47 -11.19
CA PRO A 39 -2.42 -7.11 -10.00
C PRO A 39 -0.92 -7.42 -10.17
N ALA A 40 -0.52 -7.85 -11.37
CA ALA A 40 0.87 -8.14 -11.68
C ALA A 40 1.72 -6.85 -11.67
N LEU A 41 1.23 -5.77 -12.27
CA LEU A 41 1.91 -4.47 -12.29
C LEU A 41 2.06 -3.87 -10.90
N VAL A 42 1.01 -3.90 -10.07
CA VAL A 42 1.09 -3.39 -8.70
C VAL A 42 2.10 -4.19 -7.88
N SER A 43 2.11 -5.52 -8.02
CA SER A 43 3.08 -6.39 -7.34
C SER A 43 4.54 -6.12 -7.78
N LEU A 44 4.76 -5.81 -9.07
CA LEU A 44 6.09 -5.59 -9.65
C LEU A 44 6.63 -4.17 -9.44
N ALA A 45 5.77 -3.16 -9.64
CA ALA A 45 6.16 -1.75 -9.64
C ALA A 45 5.98 -1.08 -8.28
N ILE A 46 5.14 -1.64 -7.40
CA ILE A 46 4.70 -1.00 -6.17
C ILE A 46 4.66 -1.96 -4.96
N PRO A 47 5.71 -2.76 -4.70
CA PRO A 47 5.69 -3.59 -3.49
C PRO A 47 5.72 -2.77 -2.19
N ASP A 48 6.35 -1.57 -2.15
CA ASP A 48 6.61 -0.84 -0.89
C ASP A 48 6.39 0.70 -0.94
N LEU A 49 5.90 1.28 -2.05
CA LEU A 49 5.98 2.75 -2.25
C LEU A 49 4.68 3.55 -2.13
N THR A 50 3.49 2.93 -2.03
CA THR A 50 2.22 3.70 -2.06
C THR A 50 1.33 3.48 -0.84
N TYR A 51 1.51 2.39 -0.11
CA TYR A 51 0.84 2.13 1.16
C TYR A 51 1.85 1.49 2.10
N ALA A 52 1.78 1.79 3.40
CA ALA A 52 2.47 0.94 4.38
C ALA A 52 2.03 -0.50 4.08
N PRO A 53 2.97 -1.46 3.91
CA PRO A 53 2.62 -2.80 3.48
C PRO A 53 1.43 -3.26 4.32
N SER A 54 0.34 -3.70 3.70
CA SER A 54 -0.80 -4.25 4.46
C SER A 54 -0.30 -5.30 5.46
N LYS A 55 0.74 -6.03 5.07
CA LYS A 55 1.56 -6.88 5.93
C LYS A 55 2.16 -6.17 7.17
N ALA A 56 2.75 -4.98 7.03
CA ALA A 56 3.27 -4.20 8.16
C ALA A 56 2.15 -3.67 9.08
N LEU A 57 0.97 -3.38 8.53
CA LEU A 57 -0.22 -2.99 9.30
C LEU A 57 -0.90 -4.19 9.99
N GLU A 58 -0.77 -5.40 9.43
CA GLU A 58 -1.34 -6.64 9.95
C GLU A 58 -0.42 -7.33 10.96
N GLU A 59 0.90 -7.37 10.69
CA GLU A 59 1.91 -8.03 11.53
C GLU A 59 2.09 -7.36 12.91
N ARG A 60 1.63 -6.11 13.07
CA ARG A 60 1.67 -5.38 14.35
C ARG A 60 0.29 -5.17 14.98
N ARG A 61 -0.75 -5.88 14.53
CA ARG A 61 -2.05 -5.87 15.24
C ARG A 61 -1.91 -6.66 16.53
N CYS A 62 -1.88 -5.95 17.65
CA CYS A 62 -1.96 -6.58 18.96
C CYS A 62 -3.44 -6.75 19.34
N THR A 63 -3.78 -7.88 19.95
CA THR A 63 -5.12 -8.11 20.51
C THR A 63 -5.08 -7.86 22.01
N GLY A 64 -6.13 -7.26 22.54
CA GLY A 64 -6.22 -6.93 23.96
C GLY A 64 -7.66 -6.91 24.43
N HIS A 65 -7.84 -6.92 25.75
CA HIS A 65 -9.15 -6.82 26.37
C HIS A 65 -9.40 -5.40 26.86
N ILE A 66 -10.64 -4.94 26.75
CA ILE A 66 -11.02 -3.64 27.30
C ILE A 66 -10.99 -3.76 28.83
N LYS A 67 -10.04 -3.06 29.48
CA LYS A 67 -9.83 -3.13 30.93
C LYS A 67 -10.83 -2.26 31.66
N LYS A 68 -10.99 -1.01 31.20
CA LYS A 68 -11.91 -0.01 31.74
C LYS A 68 -12.33 0.95 30.65
N THR A 69 -13.61 1.31 30.63
CA THR A 69 -14.18 2.38 29.82
C THR A 69 -14.76 3.44 30.75
N SER A 70 -14.18 4.63 30.76
CA SER A 70 -14.73 5.77 31.48
C SER A 70 -15.62 6.57 30.54
N MET A 71 -16.91 6.21 30.50
CA MET A 71 -17.91 6.86 29.65
C MET A 71 -18.00 8.38 29.87
N GLY A 72 -17.70 8.86 31.08
CA GLY A 72 -17.73 10.28 31.42
C GLY A 72 -16.56 11.10 30.87
N MET A 73 -15.44 10.45 30.54
CA MET A 73 -14.24 11.11 29.98
C MET A 73 -13.98 10.74 28.52
N GLY A 74 -14.72 9.79 27.96
CA GLY A 74 -14.50 9.28 26.59
C GLY A 74 -13.20 8.49 26.43
N MET A 75 -12.59 8.04 27.53
CA MET A 75 -11.33 7.30 27.52
C MET A 75 -11.55 5.83 27.88
N GLY A 76 -10.90 4.94 27.16
CA GLY A 76 -10.84 3.51 27.46
C GLY A 76 -9.37 3.07 27.55
N SER A 77 -9.06 2.16 28.45
CA SER A 77 -7.73 1.55 28.52
C SER A 77 -7.82 0.11 28.03
N ILE A 78 -6.91 -0.29 27.14
CA ILE A 78 -6.82 -1.65 26.62
C ILE A 78 -5.70 -2.39 27.37
N ASP A 79 -6.04 -3.55 27.93
CA ASP A 79 -5.05 -4.48 28.46
C ASP A 79 -4.52 -5.34 27.32
N CYS A 80 -3.32 -5.02 26.86
CA CYS A 80 -2.63 -5.72 25.79
C CYS A 80 -1.20 -6.01 26.24
N PRO A 81 -0.86 -7.28 26.55
CA PRO A 81 0.45 -7.65 27.06
C PRO A 81 1.60 -7.27 26.11
N GLU A 82 1.38 -7.40 24.79
CA GLU A 82 2.39 -6.99 23.82
C GLU A 82 2.66 -5.49 23.89
N LEU A 83 1.63 -4.65 23.98
CA LEU A 83 1.79 -3.20 24.11
C LEU A 83 2.42 -2.80 25.45
N SER A 84 2.01 -3.44 26.55
CA SER A 84 2.58 -3.19 27.88
C SER A 84 4.08 -3.52 27.94
N SER A 85 4.50 -4.61 27.29
CA SER A 85 5.91 -5.01 27.22
C SER A 85 6.79 -4.05 26.41
N VAL A 86 6.20 -3.34 25.44
CA VAL A 86 6.91 -2.41 24.55
C VAL A 86 6.94 -0.99 25.13
N PHE A 87 5.82 -0.52 25.69
CA PHE A 87 5.67 0.87 26.13
C PHE A 87 5.82 1.05 27.66
N GLY A 88 5.74 -0.02 28.44
CA GLY A 88 5.85 0.03 29.91
C GLY A 88 4.67 0.71 30.61
N CYS A 89 3.62 1.06 29.87
CA CYS A 89 2.40 1.71 30.36
C CYS A 89 1.17 1.26 29.56
N ASP A 90 -0.02 1.46 30.14
CA ASP A 90 -1.29 1.21 29.44
C ASP A 90 -1.44 2.22 28.29
N VAL A 91 -1.64 1.72 27.06
CA VAL A 91 -1.86 2.54 25.86
C VAL A 91 -3.34 2.87 25.76
N LEU A 92 -3.66 4.16 25.65
CA LEU A 92 -5.03 4.72 25.57
C LEU A 92 -5.59 4.69 24.13
#